data_AF-A0A2N1WFA4-F1
#
_entry.id   AF-A0A2N1WFA4-F1
#
_cell.length_a   1.000
_cell.length_b   1.000
_cell.length_c   1.000
_cell.angle_alpha   90.00
_cell.angle_beta   90.00
_cell.angle_gamma   90.00
#
_symmetry.space_group_name_H-M   'P 1'
#
loop_
_entity.id
_entity.type
_entity.pdbx_description
1 polymer ?
#
loop_
_entity_poly.entity_id
_entity_poly.type
_entity_poly.pdbx_seq_one_letter_code
_entity_poly.pdbx_strand_id
1 'polypeptide(L)'
;FVDQFARVYTPIVFAIALAVAVLPPLLMGGVWFDWIYKALVLLVIACPCALVISTPVTVVSGLAAAARHGILIKGGVYLEEGRKLAWLALDKTGTITHGKPQQTDFEPQPDMDADRCRRLAASLAGRSDHPVSQAIARAADGNVGPHDPVDAFTALAGRGVRGVVDGKTYWLGNHRLVHELDRCSPALEARLDQLERQGKTVVLLFDEQRVLALFAVADTVKDSSRAAIADLHRLGVKTVMLTGDNPHTAEAIAQEVGIDQARGNLLPEDKLKAVEEFGAEGMVGMVGDGINDAPALARAHIGFAMGAMGTDTAIETADVALMDDDLRKIPTFVRLSRATRSVLIQNISLALGIKAVFLVLTMIGLGTMWMAVFADVGASLLVVGNGLRLLRK
;
A
#
# COMPACT_ATOMS: atom_id res chain seq x y z
N PHE A 1 8.14 15.52 -14.32
CA PHE A 1 7.44 16.73 -14.85
C PHE A 1 8.41 17.71 -15.53
N VAL A 2 9.45 18.18 -14.84
CA VAL A 2 10.38 19.20 -15.38
C VAL A 2 11.02 18.77 -16.71
N ASP A 3 11.44 17.50 -16.85
CA ASP A 3 12.03 17.00 -18.10
C ASP A 3 11.04 17.02 -19.28
N GLN A 4 9.78 16.68 -19.02
CA GLN A 4 8.72 16.70 -20.03
C GLN A 4 8.38 18.14 -20.43
N PHE A 5 8.38 19.07 -19.45
CA PHE A 5 8.21 20.49 -19.70
C PHE A 5 9.36 21.06 -20.54
N ALA A 6 10.61 20.80 -20.14
CA ALA A 6 11.80 21.29 -20.84
C ALA A 6 11.87 20.81 -22.29
N ARG A 7 11.45 19.56 -22.56
CA ARG A 7 11.39 18.99 -23.91
C ARG A 7 10.48 19.78 -24.87
N VAL A 8 9.44 20.42 -24.35
CA VAL A 8 8.48 21.21 -25.13
C VAL A 8 8.83 22.70 -25.10
N TYR A 9 9.15 23.23 -23.92
CA TYR A 9 9.38 24.65 -23.69
C TYR A 9 10.66 25.15 -24.39
N THR A 10 11.78 24.43 -24.24
CA THR A 10 13.08 24.84 -24.81
C THR A 10 13.04 25.02 -26.33
N PRO A 11 12.55 24.05 -27.15
CA PRO A 11 12.51 24.24 -28.60
C PRO A 11 11.55 25.36 -29.03
N ILE A 12 10.42 25.55 -28.33
CA ILE A 12 9.48 26.64 -28.62
C ILE A 12 10.14 28.00 -28.37
N VAL A 13 10.75 28.19 -27.20
CA VAL A 13 11.46 29.44 -26.86
C VAL A 13 12.59 29.72 -27.85
N PHE A 14 13.35 28.69 -28.23
CA PHE A 14 14.43 28.83 -29.20
C PHE A 14 13.92 29.23 -30.58
N ALA A 15 12.83 28.60 -31.05
CA ALA A 15 12.19 28.96 -32.32
C ALA A 15 11.66 30.40 -32.30
N ILE A 16 11.05 30.85 -31.20
CA ILE A 16 10.60 32.24 -31.04
C ILE A 16 11.79 33.20 -31.06
N ALA A 17 12.88 32.89 -30.36
CA ALA A 17 14.08 33.73 -30.37
C ALA A 17 14.69 33.85 -31.77
N LEU A 18 14.77 32.74 -32.52
CA LEU A 18 15.24 32.75 -33.90
C LEU A 18 14.31 33.58 -34.80
N ALA A 19 13.00 33.45 -34.64
CA ALA A 19 12.01 34.23 -35.37
C ALA A 19 12.17 35.74 -35.09
N VAL A 20 12.37 36.13 -33.83
CA VAL A 20 12.62 37.52 -33.41
C VAL A 20 13.94 38.06 -33.98
N ALA A 21 14.97 37.21 -34.08
CA ALA A 21 16.26 37.61 -34.65
C ALA A 21 16.22 37.85 -36.17
N VAL A 22 15.39 37.08 -36.90
CA VAL A 22 15.44 37.02 -38.37
C VAL A 22 14.29 37.76 -39.06
N LEU A 23 13.04 37.62 -38.58
CA LEU A 23 11.87 38.17 -39.29
C LEU A 23 11.89 39.69 -39.40
N PRO A 24 12.18 40.47 -38.34
CA PRO A 24 12.12 41.93 -38.43
C PRO A 24 13.22 42.55 -39.30
N PRO A 25 14.50 42.11 -39.24
CA PRO A 25 15.51 42.58 -40.21
C PRO A 25 15.15 42.25 -41.66
N LEU A 26 14.60 41.06 -41.92
CA LEU A 26 14.31 40.58 -43.27
C LEU A 26 13.06 41.22 -43.89
N LEU A 27 12.00 41.42 -43.11
CA LEU A 27 10.71 41.91 -43.61
C LEU A 27 10.52 43.43 -43.42
N MET A 28 11.10 44.00 -42.37
CA MET A 28 10.88 45.40 -41.99
C MET A 28 12.14 46.27 -42.12
N GLY A 29 13.26 45.72 -42.60
CA GLY A 29 14.53 46.45 -42.75
C GLY A 29 15.17 46.86 -41.43
N GLY A 30 14.87 46.15 -40.32
CA GLY A 30 15.43 46.44 -39.00
C GLY A 30 16.95 46.20 -38.91
N VAL A 31 17.61 46.89 -37.97
CA VAL A 31 19.05 46.70 -37.70
C VAL A 31 19.31 45.31 -37.13
N TRP A 32 20.11 44.50 -37.81
CA TRP A 32 20.42 43.12 -37.41
C TRP A 32 20.92 43.00 -35.97
N PHE A 33 21.84 43.89 -35.57
CA PHE A 33 22.42 43.86 -34.23
C PHE A 33 21.35 43.99 -33.12
N ASP A 34 20.40 44.91 -33.27
CA ASP A 34 19.36 45.16 -32.26
C ASP A 34 18.41 43.98 -32.09
N TRP A 35 18.03 43.33 -33.20
CA TRP A 35 17.12 42.19 -33.17
C TRP A 35 17.79 40.90 -32.70
N ILE A 36 19.06 40.69 -33.05
CA ILE A 36 19.89 39.61 -32.48
C ILE A 36 20.07 39.84 -30.98
N TYR A 37 20.37 41.06 -30.54
CA TYR A 37 20.49 41.40 -29.12
C TYR A 37 19.17 41.12 -28.38
N LYS A 38 18.02 41.57 -28.92
CA LYS A 38 16.70 41.28 -28.34
C LYS A 38 16.40 39.79 -28.26
N ALA A 39 16.77 39.00 -29.27
CA ALA A 39 16.60 37.54 -29.24
C ALA A 39 17.46 36.87 -28.16
N LEU A 40 18.71 37.31 -27.96
CA LEU A 40 19.56 36.83 -26.87
C LEU A 40 19.00 37.21 -25.50
N VAL A 41 18.50 38.45 -25.33
CA VAL A 41 17.82 38.88 -24.11
C VAL A 41 16.59 38.00 -23.83
N LEU A 42 15.79 37.71 -24.85
CA LEU A 42 14.63 36.83 -24.73
C LEU A 42 15.01 35.43 -24.23
N LEU A 43 16.08 34.84 -24.77
CA LEU A 43 16.58 33.54 -24.31
C LEU A 43 16.97 33.56 -22.83
N VAL A 44 17.63 34.63 -22.38
CA VAL A 44 18.00 34.81 -20.97
C VAL A 44 16.76 34.90 -20.08
N ILE A 45 15.76 35.70 -20.48
CA ILE A 45 14.50 35.87 -19.74
C ILE A 45 13.71 34.56 -19.64
N ALA A 46 13.75 33.75 -20.69
CA ALA A 46 13.01 32.50 -20.75
C ALA A 46 13.53 31.44 -19.78
N CYS A 47 14.78 31.53 -19.30
CA CYS A 47 15.41 30.53 -18.42
C CYS A 47 14.58 30.26 -17.14
N PRO A 48 13.99 29.06 -16.95
CA PRO A 48 12.99 28.83 -15.91
C PRO A 48 13.57 28.45 -14.54
N CYS A 49 14.39 29.32 -13.93
CA CYS A 49 15.07 29.03 -12.67
C CYS A 49 14.11 28.69 -11.53
N ALA A 50 13.06 29.50 -11.33
CA ALA A 50 12.06 29.28 -10.29
C ALA A 50 11.31 27.94 -10.45
N LEU A 51 11.04 27.54 -11.70
CA LEU A 51 10.36 26.27 -11.99
C LEU A 51 11.25 25.07 -11.66
N VAL A 52 12.52 25.15 -12.03
CA VAL A 52 13.50 24.08 -11.82
C VAL A 52 13.72 23.83 -10.33
N ILE A 53 13.84 24.89 -9.52
CA ILE A 53 14.04 24.76 -8.06
C ILE A 53 12.76 24.39 -7.30
N SER A 54 11.58 24.76 -7.82
CA SER A 54 10.30 24.53 -7.14
C SER A 54 10.04 23.05 -6.84
N THR A 55 10.29 22.17 -7.81
CA THR A 55 9.99 20.74 -7.68
C THR A 55 10.80 20.07 -6.56
N PRO A 56 12.15 20.10 -6.57
CA PRO A 56 12.95 19.45 -5.52
C PRO A 56 12.65 20.02 -4.13
N VAL A 57 12.48 21.34 -3.98
CA VAL A 57 12.18 21.95 -2.67
C VAL A 57 10.81 21.49 -2.14
N THR A 58 9.79 21.45 -3.00
CA THR A 58 8.44 21.03 -2.62
C THR A 58 8.41 19.54 -2.26
N VAL A 59 9.07 18.71 -3.07
CA VAL A 59 9.16 17.25 -2.84
C VAL A 59 9.94 16.94 -1.57
N VAL A 60 11.12 17.53 -1.37
CA VAL A 60 11.92 17.34 -0.14
C VAL A 60 11.16 17.82 1.09
N SER A 61 10.44 18.95 1.01
CA SER A 61 9.59 19.43 2.11
C SER A 61 8.47 18.44 2.43
N GLY A 62 7.86 17.85 1.40
CA GLY A 62 6.84 16.80 1.57
C GLY A 62 7.41 15.50 2.15
N LEU A 63 8.57 15.04 1.69
CA LEU A 63 9.26 13.87 2.25
C LEU A 63 9.64 14.08 3.72
N ALA A 64 10.14 15.27 4.07
CA ALA A 64 10.46 15.63 5.44
C ALA A 64 9.20 15.70 6.33
N ALA A 65 8.09 16.23 5.83
CA ALA A 65 6.81 16.20 6.52
C ALA A 65 6.31 14.76 6.74
N ALA A 66 6.40 13.88 5.74
CA ALA A 66 6.05 12.47 5.86
C ALA A 66 6.87 11.77 6.95
N ALA A 67 8.19 11.99 6.97
CA ALA A 67 9.08 11.41 7.95
C ALA A 67 8.73 11.85 9.39
N ARG A 68 8.32 13.10 9.59
CA ARG A 68 7.84 13.60 10.91
C ARG A 68 6.56 12.91 11.39
N HIS A 69 5.73 12.43 10.46
CA HIS A 69 4.55 11.61 10.74
C HIS A 69 4.86 10.11 10.79
N GLY A 70 6.14 9.72 10.78
CA GLY A 70 6.56 8.32 10.80
C GLY A 70 6.21 7.56 9.53
N ILE A 71 6.24 8.23 8.38
CA ILE A 71 6.04 7.67 7.04
C ILE A 71 7.33 7.90 6.24
N LEU A 72 8.09 6.83 6.00
CA LEU A 72 9.33 6.87 5.24
C LEU A 72 9.03 6.56 3.77
N ILE A 73 9.41 7.46 2.87
CA ILE A 73 9.16 7.33 1.43
C ILE A 73 10.52 7.28 0.73
N LYS A 74 10.81 6.20 -0.01
CA LYS A 74 12.13 6.00 -0.65
C LYS A 74 12.42 6.93 -1.83
N GLY A 75 11.40 7.60 -2.36
CA GLY A 75 11.56 8.50 -3.50
C GLY A 75 10.41 9.48 -3.67
N GLY A 76 10.73 10.66 -4.21
CA GLY A 76 9.74 11.71 -4.50
C GLY A 76 8.65 11.28 -5.47
N VAL A 77 8.97 10.34 -6.37
CA VAL A 77 8.01 9.80 -7.35
C VAL A 77 6.81 9.16 -6.65
N TYR A 78 7.04 8.34 -5.61
CA TYR A 78 5.95 7.70 -4.87
C TYR A 78 5.07 8.72 -4.13
N LEU A 79 5.70 9.77 -3.59
CA LEU A 79 4.95 10.89 -3.00
C LEU A 79 4.10 11.61 -4.06
N GLU A 80 4.56 11.75 -5.31
CA GLU A 80 3.77 12.38 -6.38
C GLU A 80 2.64 11.49 -6.90
N GLU A 81 2.87 10.18 -6.96
CA GLU A 81 1.92 9.18 -7.46
C GLU A 81 0.84 8.83 -6.43
N GLY A 82 1.11 8.97 -5.13
CA GLY A 82 0.15 8.67 -4.04
C GLY A 82 -1.22 9.36 -4.17
N ARG A 83 -1.30 10.54 -4.80
CA ARG A 83 -2.56 11.26 -5.03
C ARG A 83 -3.48 10.56 -6.03
N LYS A 84 -2.91 9.73 -6.90
CA LYS A 84 -3.62 9.01 -7.97
C LYS A 84 -4.15 7.66 -7.49
N LEU A 85 -3.80 7.25 -6.27
CA LEU A 85 -4.23 5.99 -5.66
C LEU A 85 -5.75 5.85 -5.77
N ALA A 86 -6.18 4.79 -6.46
CA ALA A 86 -7.57 4.47 -6.72
C ALA A 86 -8.01 3.26 -5.90
N TRP A 87 -7.12 2.25 -5.82
CA TRP A 87 -7.33 1.02 -5.07
C TRP A 87 -6.23 0.84 -4.04
N LEU A 88 -6.60 0.39 -2.83
CA LEU A 88 -5.67 -0.09 -1.82
C LEU A 88 -5.99 -1.55 -1.51
N ALA A 89 -5.07 -2.44 -1.87
CA ALA A 89 -5.08 -3.82 -1.46
C ALA A 89 -4.47 -3.96 -0.06
N LEU A 90 -5.16 -4.63 0.84
CA LEU A 90 -4.74 -4.84 2.22
C LEU A 90 -4.62 -6.34 2.50
N ASP A 91 -3.51 -6.76 3.07
CA ASP A 91 -3.47 -8.05 3.74
C ASP A 91 -4.32 -8.02 5.03
N LYS A 92 -4.78 -9.19 5.47
CA LYS A 92 -5.59 -9.32 6.67
C LYS A 92 -4.73 -9.39 7.94
N THR A 93 -3.78 -10.32 7.97
CA THR A 93 -3.10 -10.77 9.19
C THR A 93 -2.00 -9.77 9.51
N GLY A 94 -1.97 -9.23 10.73
CA GLY A 94 -0.98 -8.22 11.15
C GLY A 94 -1.17 -6.82 10.55
N THR A 95 -1.92 -6.70 9.45
CA THR A 95 -2.26 -5.42 8.82
C THR A 95 -3.60 -4.88 9.36
N ILE A 96 -4.74 -5.45 8.94
CA ILE A 96 -6.09 -5.08 9.41
C ILE A 96 -6.32 -5.56 10.85
N THR A 97 -5.81 -6.75 11.15
CA THR A 97 -5.92 -7.43 12.44
C THR A 97 -4.63 -7.34 13.24
N HIS A 98 -4.67 -7.68 14.52
CA HIS A 98 -3.49 -7.63 15.40
C HIS A 98 -2.41 -8.66 15.05
N GLY A 99 -2.70 -9.65 14.19
CA GLY A 99 -1.77 -10.74 13.88
C GLY A 99 -1.56 -11.70 15.05
N LYS A 100 -2.48 -11.69 16.03
CA LYS A 100 -2.41 -12.48 17.27
C LYS A 100 -3.68 -13.30 17.41
N PRO A 101 -3.86 -14.32 16.56
CA PRO A 101 -5.03 -15.18 16.62
C PRO A 101 -5.17 -15.84 18.00
N GLN A 102 -6.40 -15.94 18.48
CA GLN A 102 -6.76 -16.63 19.71
C GLN A 102 -7.85 -17.65 19.45
N GLN A 103 -7.76 -18.81 20.11
CA GLN A 103 -8.83 -19.81 20.06
C GLN A 103 -10.06 -19.25 20.79
N THR A 104 -11.19 -19.24 20.09
CA THR A 104 -12.47 -18.70 20.58
C THR A 104 -13.44 -19.82 20.93
N ASP A 105 -13.52 -20.87 20.10
CA ASP A 105 -14.42 -21.99 20.31
C ASP A 105 -13.66 -23.32 20.18
N PHE A 106 -14.13 -24.31 20.94
CA PHE A 106 -13.68 -25.69 20.85
C PHE A 106 -14.88 -26.62 21.00
N GLU A 107 -15.11 -27.45 19.99
CA GLU A 107 -16.27 -28.34 19.89
C GLU A 107 -15.81 -29.76 19.55
N PRO A 108 -15.61 -30.64 20.54
CA PRO A 108 -15.36 -32.05 20.30
C PRO A 108 -16.65 -32.74 19.86
N GLN A 109 -16.53 -33.81 19.07
CA GLN A 109 -17.68 -34.69 18.80
C GLN A 109 -18.19 -35.31 20.12
N PRO A 110 -19.51 -35.59 20.23
CA PRO A 110 -20.12 -36.04 21.50
C PRO A 110 -19.51 -37.30 22.11
N ASP A 111 -18.93 -38.18 21.29
CA ASP A 111 -18.34 -39.45 21.69
C ASP A 111 -16.81 -39.39 21.89
N MET A 112 -16.23 -38.19 21.83
CA MET A 112 -14.79 -37.97 21.95
C MET A 112 -14.39 -37.40 23.31
N ASP A 113 -13.25 -37.87 23.83
CA ASP A 113 -12.61 -37.26 25.00
C ASP A 113 -12.02 -35.88 24.62
N ALA A 114 -12.63 -34.83 25.17
CA ALA A 114 -12.26 -33.44 24.96
C ALA A 114 -10.77 -33.16 25.26
N ASP A 115 -10.23 -33.74 26.34
CA ASP A 115 -8.84 -33.53 26.73
C ASP A 115 -7.88 -34.24 25.78
N ARG A 116 -8.26 -35.43 25.30
CA ARG A 116 -7.49 -36.12 24.27
C ARG A 116 -7.48 -35.35 22.95
N CYS A 117 -8.62 -34.83 22.52
CA CYS A 117 -8.70 -34.01 21.31
C CYS A 117 -7.84 -32.75 21.41
N ARG A 118 -7.85 -32.06 22.56
CA ARG A 118 -6.97 -30.92 22.83
C ARG A 118 -5.50 -31.30 22.78
N ARG A 119 -5.09 -32.40 23.43
CA ARG A 119 -3.70 -32.89 23.38
C ARG A 119 -3.24 -33.20 21.96
N LEU A 120 -4.03 -33.97 21.20
CA LEU A 120 -3.70 -34.33 19.82
C LEU A 120 -3.56 -33.09 18.93
N ALA A 121 -4.52 -32.17 19.00
CA ALA A 121 -4.47 -30.93 18.24
C ALA A 121 -3.25 -30.08 18.63
N ALA A 122 -2.97 -29.94 19.92
CA ALA A 122 -1.82 -29.17 20.41
C ALA A 122 -0.48 -29.79 20.01
N SER A 123 -0.36 -31.13 20.04
CA SER A 123 0.85 -31.84 19.60
C SER A 123 1.14 -31.65 18.11
N LEU A 124 0.10 -31.74 17.26
CA LEU A 124 0.25 -31.46 15.83
C LEU A 124 0.54 -29.98 15.58
N ALA A 125 -0.18 -29.09 16.27
CA ALA A 125 -0.09 -27.65 16.07
C ALA A 125 1.25 -27.07 16.57
N GLY A 126 1.80 -27.59 17.66
CA GLY A 126 3.08 -27.17 18.23
C GLY A 126 4.29 -27.45 17.33
N ARG A 127 4.13 -28.25 16.26
CA ARG A 127 5.16 -28.50 15.24
C ARG A 127 5.09 -27.52 14.06
N SER A 128 4.14 -26.60 14.05
CA SER A 128 3.89 -25.65 12.96
C SER A 128 4.12 -24.21 13.42
N ASP A 129 4.84 -23.44 12.61
CA ASP A 129 5.05 -22.01 12.84
C ASP A 129 3.85 -21.13 12.43
N HIS A 130 2.78 -21.75 11.91
CA HIS A 130 1.62 -21.00 11.45
C HIS A 130 0.88 -20.35 12.65
N PRO A 131 0.50 -19.05 12.59
CA PRO A 131 -0.13 -18.36 13.71
C PRO A 131 -1.40 -19.04 14.25
N VAL A 132 -2.23 -19.61 13.37
CA VAL A 132 -3.44 -20.37 13.76
C VAL A 132 -3.07 -21.65 14.53
N SER A 133 -2.01 -22.36 14.12
CA SER A 133 -1.51 -23.53 14.84
C SER A 133 -0.99 -23.13 16.22
N GLN A 134 -0.20 -22.06 16.29
CA GLN A 134 0.28 -21.54 17.57
C GLN A 134 -0.86 -21.13 18.51
N ALA A 135 -1.95 -20.56 17.98
CA ALA A 135 -3.13 -20.21 18.79
C ALA A 135 -3.79 -21.44 19.42
N ILE A 136 -3.90 -22.54 18.67
CA ILE A 136 -4.45 -23.81 19.17
C ILE A 136 -3.50 -24.44 20.20
N ALA A 137 -2.19 -24.45 19.94
CA ALA A 137 -1.20 -24.97 20.88
C ALA A 137 -1.20 -24.19 22.20
N ARG A 138 -1.18 -22.86 22.15
CA ARG A 138 -1.22 -22.00 23.35
C ARG A 138 -2.53 -22.11 24.14
N ALA A 139 -3.66 -22.35 23.48
CA ALA A 139 -4.94 -22.54 24.17
C ALA A 139 -4.99 -23.87 24.95
N ALA A 140 -4.16 -24.84 24.56
CA ALA A 140 -4.00 -26.11 25.26
C ALA A 140 -2.97 -26.05 26.39
N ASP A 141 -1.97 -25.15 26.31
CA ASP A 141 -0.93 -24.99 27.34
C ASP A 141 -1.56 -24.74 28.73
N GLY A 142 -1.21 -25.60 29.69
CA GLY A 142 -1.67 -25.52 31.09
C GLY A 142 -3.00 -26.21 31.42
N ASN A 143 -3.79 -26.61 30.40
CA ASN A 143 -5.07 -27.31 30.58
C ASN A 143 -5.00 -28.80 30.26
N VAL A 144 -3.98 -29.23 29.52
CA VAL A 144 -3.77 -30.62 29.14
C VAL A 144 -2.33 -31.02 29.43
N GLY A 145 -2.12 -32.31 29.73
CA GLY A 145 -0.81 -32.88 30.04
C GLY A 145 0.21 -32.73 28.90
N PRO A 146 1.44 -33.26 29.04
CA PRO A 146 2.51 -33.08 28.08
C PRO A 146 2.12 -33.51 26.66
N HIS A 147 2.70 -32.83 25.65
CA HIS A 147 2.47 -33.14 24.24
C HIS A 147 2.85 -34.58 23.91
N ASP A 148 1.96 -35.27 23.21
CA ASP A 148 2.23 -36.57 22.60
C ASP A 148 3.33 -36.45 21.51
N PRO A 149 4.22 -37.44 21.39
CA PRO A 149 5.20 -37.49 20.31
C PRO A 149 4.50 -37.61 18.96
N VAL A 150 4.93 -36.79 18.00
CA VAL A 150 4.40 -36.77 16.63
C VAL A 150 5.48 -37.24 15.67
N ASP A 151 5.21 -38.36 15.01
CA ASP A 151 6.04 -38.93 13.94
C ASP A 151 5.54 -38.50 12.56
N ALA A 152 6.41 -38.59 11.55
CA ALA A 152 6.09 -38.34 10.14
C ALA A 152 5.33 -37.02 9.87
N PHE A 153 5.68 -35.96 10.61
CA PHE A 153 5.04 -34.65 10.48
C PHE A 153 5.24 -34.07 9.08
N THR A 154 4.15 -33.64 8.45
CA THR A 154 4.13 -33.04 7.11
C THR A 154 3.23 -31.81 7.11
N ALA A 155 3.75 -30.68 6.63
CA ALA A 155 2.96 -29.48 6.37
C ALA A 155 2.33 -29.55 4.97
N LEU A 156 1.01 -29.35 4.89
CA LEU A 156 0.24 -29.34 3.65
C LEU A 156 -0.14 -27.89 3.32
N ALA A 157 0.60 -27.28 2.38
CA ALA A 157 0.42 -25.88 2.00
C ALA A 157 -1.04 -25.57 1.61
N GLY A 158 -1.62 -24.53 2.22
CA GLY A 158 -3.01 -24.11 1.98
C GLY A 158 -4.09 -25.09 2.51
N ARG A 159 -3.72 -26.13 3.25
CA ARG A 159 -4.64 -27.19 3.73
C ARG A 159 -4.53 -27.47 5.22
N GLY A 160 -3.32 -27.53 5.77
CA GLY A 160 -3.11 -27.84 7.19
C GLY A 160 -1.84 -28.62 7.47
N VAL A 161 -1.86 -29.47 8.49
CA VAL A 161 -0.75 -30.35 8.88
C VAL A 161 -1.23 -31.77 9.10
N ARG A 162 -0.31 -32.73 8.93
CA ARG A 162 -0.54 -34.16 9.17
C ARG A 162 0.59 -34.72 10.03
N GLY A 163 0.27 -35.65 10.92
CA GLY A 163 1.26 -36.39 11.70
C GLY A 163 0.72 -37.73 12.19
N VAL A 164 1.60 -38.55 12.73
CA VAL A 164 1.27 -39.85 13.32
C VAL A 164 1.48 -39.77 14.82
N VAL A 165 0.45 -40.15 15.59
CA VAL A 165 0.48 -40.21 17.06
C VAL A 165 -0.05 -41.58 17.49
N ASP A 166 0.68 -42.28 18.34
CA ASP A 166 0.37 -43.67 18.77
C ASP A 166 0.12 -44.63 17.58
N GLY A 167 0.89 -44.46 16.49
CA GLY A 167 0.73 -45.27 15.27
C GLY A 167 -0.51 -44.97 14.44
N LYS A 168 -1.30 -43.94 14.77
CA LYS A 168 -2.48 -43.50 14.00
C LYS A 168 -2.23 -42.17 13.32
N THR A 169 -2.69 -42.05 12.08
CA THR A 169 -2.60 -40.81 11.32
C THR A 169 -3.69 -39.83 11.76
N TYR A 170 -3.28 -38.60 12.04
CA TYR A 170 -4.17 -37.49 12.32
C TYR A 170 -3.83 -36.29 11.44
N TRP A 171 -4.86 -35.49 11.17
CA TRP A 171 -4.77 -34.26 10.43
C TRP A 171 -5.37 -33.12 11.23
N LEU A 172 -4.78 -31.95 11.08
CA LEU A 172 -5.29 -30.69 11.59
C LEU A 172 -5.32 -29.72 10.41
N GLY A 173 -6.52 -29.40 9.90
CA GLY A 173 -6.63 -28.65 8.65
C GLY A 173 -7.95 -27.90 8.46
N ASN A 174 -8.03 -27.20 7.33
CA ASN A 174 -9.18 -26.38 6.96
C ASN A 174 -10.32 -27.20 6.35
N HIS A 175 -11.45 -26.53 6.10
CA HIS A 175 -12.63 -27.11 5.46
C HIS A 175 -12.30 -27.81 4.13
N ARG A 176 -11.44 -27.22 3.30
CA ARG A 176 -11.02 -27.80 2.01
C ARG A 176 -10.41 -29.19 2.17
N LEU A 177 -9.52 -29.39 3.14
CA LEU A 177 -8.88 -30.69 3.35
C LEU A 177 -9.88 -31.76 3.81
N VAL A 178 -10.85 -31.39 4.64
CA VAL A 178 -11.91 -32.31 5.12
C VAL A 178 -12.84 -32.72 3.99
N HIS A 179 -13.19 -31.78 3.11
CA HIS A 179 -14.01 -32.06 1.92
C HIS A 179 -13.24 -32.91 0.90
N GLU A 180 -11.95 -32.65 0.66
CA GLU A 180 -11.12 -33.47 -0.26
C GLU A 180 -10.95 -34.93 0.21
N LEU A 181 -11.12 -35.20 1.50
CA LEU A 181 -11.02 -36.54 2.08
C LEU A 181 -12.38 -37.21 2.32
N ASP A 182 -13.47 -36.63 1.82
CA ASP A 182 -14.85 -37.11 1.98
C ASP A 182 -15.22 -37.35 3.47
N ARG A 183 -14.79 -36.43 4.34
CA ARG A 183 -15.06 -36.48 5.80
C ARG A 183 -16.05 -35.41 6.27
N CYS A 184 -16.63 -34.65 5.35
CA CYS A 184 -17.61 -33.61 5.67
C CYS A 184 -19.03 -34.20 5.75
N SER A 185 -19.78 -33.83 6.80
CA SER A 185 -21.20 -34.14 6.90
C SER A 185 -22.02 -32.86 6.72
N PRO A 186 -23.28 -32.93 6.25
CA PRO A 186 -24.11 -31.72 6.07
C PRO A 186 -24.30 -30.91 7.37
N ALA A 187 -24.33 -31.59 8.52
CA ALA A 187 -24.41 -30.92 9.82
C ALA A 187 -23.11 -30.18 10.17
N LEU A 188 -21.95 -30.76 9.82
CA LEU A 188 -20.65 -30.11 10.01
C LEU A 188 -20.52 -28.90 9.08
N GLU A 189 -20.92 -29.01 7.81
CA GLU A 189 -20.90 -27.88 6.86
C GLU A 189 -21.71 -26.70 7.36
N ALA A 190 -22.93 -26.95 7.87
CA ALA A 190 -23.78 -25.90 8.44
C ALA A 190 -23.12 -25.23 9.66
N ARG A 191 -22.41 -26.01 10.50
CA ARG A 191 -21.69 -25.46 11.66
C ARG A 191 -20.46 -24.66 11.26
N LEU A 192 -19.72 -25.14 10.27
CA LEU A 192 -18.57 -24.43 9.68
C LEU A 192 -19.02 -23.08 9.12
N ASP A 193 -20.04 -23.06 8.27
CA ASP A 193 -20.59 -21.84 7.66
C ASP A 193 -21.03 -20.83 8.74
N GLN A 194 -21.63 -21.28 9.83
CA GLN A 194 -22.01 -20.40 10.94
C GLN A 194 -20.80 -19.73 11.61
N LEU A 195 -19.74 -20.48 11.90
CA LEU A 195 -18.54 -19.94 12.55
C LEU A 195 -17.72 -19.06 11.60
N GLU A 196 -17.60 -19.47 10.33
CA GLU A 196 -16.88 -18.70 9.32
C GLU A 196 -17.53 -17.34 9.04
N ARG A 197 -18.88 -17.29 9.01
CA ARG A 197 -19.64 -16.03 8.92
C ARG A 197 -19.50 -15.12 10.14
N GLN A 198 -19.05 -15.66 11.28
CA GLN A 198 -18.68 -14.85 12.45
C GLN A 198 -17.24 -14.30 12.34
N GLY A 199 -16.57 -14.45 11.19
CA GLY A 199 -15.18 -14.01 11.01
C GLY A 199 -14.16 -14.94 11.67
N LYS A 200 -14.55 -16.18 12.01
CA LYS A 200 -13.66 -17.16 12.64
C LYS A 200 -13.04 -18.08 11.60
N THR A 201 -11.73 -18.29 11.69
CA THR A 201 -11.03 -19.32 10.93
C THR A 201 -11.23 -20.65 11.63
N VAL A 202 -11.83 -21.62 10.94
CA VAL A 202 -12.12 -22.94 11.52
C VAL A 202 -11.07 -23.97 11.13
N VAL A 203 -10.58 -24.71 12.12
CA VAL A 203 -9.64 -25.81 11.98
C VAL A 203 -10.26 -27.09 12.55
N LEU A 204 -10.13 -28.17 11.80
CA LEU A 204 -10.71 -29.46 12.12
C LEU A 204 -9.60 -30.45 12.45
N LEU A 205 -9.76 -31.14 13.58
CA LEU A 205 -8.98 -32.34 13.92
C LEU A 205 -9.75 -33.56 13.46
N PHE A 206 -9.12 -34.40 12.65
CA PHE A 206 -9.75 -35.61 12.13
C PHE A 206 -8.74 -36.74 11.94
N ASP A 207 -9.24 -37.97 11.93
CA ASP A 207 -8.48 -39.18 11.65
C ASP A 207 -8.85 -39.75 10.27
N GLU A 208 -8.41 -40.97 10.00
CA GLU A 208 -8.68 -41.66 8.73
C GLU A 208 -10.16 -41.91 8.48
N GLN A 209 -11.03 -41.85 9.50
CA GLN A 209 -12.43 -42.24 9.40
C GLN A 209 -13.40 -41.05 9.56
N ARG A 210 -13.09 -40.10 10.45
CA ARG A 210 -14.04 -39.05 10.86
C ARG A 210 -13.37 -37.82 11.47
N VAL A 211 -14.16 -36.74 11.54
CA VAL A 211 -13.82 -35.54 12.32
C VAL A 211 -13.99 -35.82 13.80
N LEU A 212 -12.99 -35.44 14.59
CA LEU A 212 -12.93 -35.66 16.04
C LEU A 212 -13.30 -34.39 16.81
N ALA A 213 -12.83 -33.23 16.36
CA ALA A 213 -13.09 -31.95 17.00
C ALA A 213 -12.94 -30.77 16.02
N LEU A 214 -13.61 -29.69 16.36
CA LEU A 214 -13.55 -28.40 15.69
C LEU A 214 -12.91 -27.37 16.64
N PHE A 215 -12.05 -26.53 16.07
CA PHE A 215 -11.39 -25.41 16.74
C PHE A 215 -11.66 -24.15 15.93
N ALA A 216 -12.18 -23.11 16.56
CA ALA A 216 -12.36 -21.82 15.92
C ALA A 216 -11.35 -20.82 16.47
N VAL A 217 -10.67 -20.13 15.56
CA VAL A 217 -9.64 -19.15 15.88
C VAL A 217 -10.04 -17.83 15.25
N ALA A 218 -10.00 -16.76 16.03
CA ALA A 218 -10.29 -15.42 15.54
C ALA A 218 -9.09 -14.52 15.80
N ASP A 219 -8.84 -13.60 14.87
CA ASP A 219 -7.94 -12.49 15.09
C ASP A 219 -8.77 -11.22 15.25
N THR A 220 -8.37 -10.38 16.19
CA THR A 220 -9.13 -9.16 16.51
C THR A 220 -8.74 -8.06 15.51
N VAL A 221 -9.76 -7.41 14.96
CA VAL A 221 -9.61 -6.26 14.10
C VAL A 221 -9.10 -5.07 14.93
N LYS A 222 -8.14 -4.31 14.39
CA LYS A 222 -7.68 -3.07 15.05
C LYS A 222 -8.73 -1.97 14.90
N ASP A 223 -9.03 -1.24 15.97
CA ASP A 223 -9.92 -0.06 15.89
C ASP A 223 -9.41 1.00 14.90
N SER A 224 -8.07 1.13 14.80
CA SER A 224 -7.43 2.02 13.84
C SER A 224 -7.70 1.65 12.38
N SER A 225 -7.91 0.36 12.08
CA SER A 225 -8.23 -0.13 10.73
C SER A 225 -9.56 0.44 10.25
N ARG A 226 -10.62 0.34 11.07
CA ARG A 226 -11.95 0.88 10.75
C ARG A 226 -11.90 2.38 10.44
N ALA A 227 -11.19 3.14 11.27
CA ALA A 227 -10.99 4.57 11.06
C ALA A 227 -10.19 4.87 9.79
N ALA A 228 -9.14 4.10 9.51
CA ALA A 228 -8.32 4.27 8.32
C ALA A 228 -9.09 3.98 7.02
N ILE A 229 -9.90 2.92 6.98
CA ILE A 229 -10.72 2.58 5.80
C ILE A 229 -11.76 3.68 5.53
N ALA A 230 -12.45 4.16 6.57
CA ALA A 230 -13.39 5.27 6.42
C ALA A 230 -12.71 6.56 5.91
N ASP A 231 -11.49 6.86 6.38
CA ASP A 231 -10.69 7.98 5.88
C ASP A 231 -10.32 7.82 4.40
N LEU A 232 -9.94 6.61 3.97
CA LEU A 232 -9.59 6.29 2.59
C LEU A 232 -10.80 6.44 1.66
N HIS A 233 -11.96 5.97 2.08
CA HIS A 233 -13.22 6.15 1.35
C HIS A 233 -13.59 7.62 1.18
N ARG A 234 -13.42 8.45 2.23
CA ARG A 234 -13.62 9.90 2.13
C ARG A 234 -12.65 10.57 1.15
N LEU A 235 -11.49 9.97 0.93
CA LEU A 235 -10.53 10.42 -0.07
C LEU A 235 -10.86 9.88 -1.47
N GLY A 236 -11.84 8.98 -1.62
CA GLY A 236 -12.22 8.36 -2.89
C GLY A 236 -11.32 7.18 -3.28
N VAL A 237 -10.59 6.60 -2.32
CA VAL A 237 -9.78 5.40 -2.52
C VAL A 237 -10.63 4.20 -2.16
N LYS A 238 -10.81 3.26 -3.09
CA LYS A 238 -11.47 1.97 -2.84
C LYS A 238 -10.50 1.00 -2.20
N THR A 239 -11.02 0.03 -1.47
CA THR A 239 -10.25 -0.90 -0.66
C THR A 239 -10.62 -2.34 -1.00
N VAL A 240 -9.61 -3.20 -1.06
CA VAL A 240 -9.79 -4.64 -1.26
C VAL A 240 -8.96 -5.41 -0.25
N MET A 241 -9.55 -6.41 0.39
CA MET A 241 -8.81 -7.32 1.27
C MET A 241 -8.40 -8.57 0.51
N LEU A 242 -7.12 -8.93 0.58
CA LEU A 242 -6.55 -10.14 -0.02
C LEU A 242 -6.04 -11.06 1.09
N THR A 243 -6.64 -12.24 1.26
CA THR A 243 -6.28 -13.15 2.34
C THR A 243 -6.28 -14.62 1.93
N GLY A 244 -5.48 -15.42 2.64
CA GLY A 244 -5.48 -16.88 2.51
C GLY A 244 -6.63 -17.56 3.28
N ASP A 245 -7.33 -16.82 4.14
CA ASP A 245 -8.50 -17.31 4.87
C ASP A 245 -9.68 -17.58 3.95
N ASN A 246 -10.67 -18.34 4.43
CA ASN A 246 -11.84 -18.67 3.63
C ASN A 246 -12.64 -17.39 3.23
N PRO A 247 -13.41 -17.45 2.12
CA PRO A 247 -14.17 -16.30 1.63
C PRO A 247 -15.23 -15.77 2.61
N HIS A 248 -15.83 -16.63 3.42
CA HIS A 248 -16.87 -16.23 4.38
C HIS A 248 -16.29 -15.39 5.53
N THR A 249 -15.15 -15.80 6.07
CA THR A 249 -14.37 -15.05 7.07
C THR A 249 -13.86 -13.73 6.49
N ALA A 250 -13.36 -13.76 5.26
CA ALA A 250 -12.92 -12.56 4.56
C ALA A 250 -14.06 -11.55 4.40
N GLU A 251 -15.24 -12.00 3.97
CA GLU A 251 -16.42 -11.16 3.81
C GLU A 251 -16.92 -10.60 5.15
N ALA A 252 -16.97 -11.43 6.20
CA ALA A 252 -17.39 -11.01 7.53
C ALA A 252 -16.48 -9.90 8.09
N ILE A 253 -15.16 -10.05 7.98
CA ILE A 253 -14.20 -9.03 8.42
C ILE A 253 -14.32 -7.78 7.55
N ALA A 254 -14.47 -7.92 6.23
CA ALA A 254 -14.63 -6.79 5.33
C ALA A 254 -15.88 -5.97 5.67
N GLN A 255 -17.02 -6.61 5.93
CA GLN A 255 -18.24 -5.94 6.39
C GLN A 255 -18.03 -5.28 7.75
N GLU A 256 -17.29 -5.93 8.64
CA GLU A 256 -16.97 -5.38 9.95
C GLU A 256 -16.18 -4.07 9.82
N VAL A 257 -15.14 -3.99 8.99
CA VAL A 257 -14.32 -2.76 8.84
C VAL A 257 -14.80 -1.78 7.78
N GLY A 258 -15.72 -2.19 6.91
CA GLY A 258 -16.22 -1.40 5.78
C GLY A 258 -15.32 -1.46 4.54
N ILE A 259 -14.72 -2.59 4.21
CA ILE A 259 -13.94 -2.79 2.98
C ILE A 259 -14.88 -3.06 1.79
N ASP A 260 -14.55 -2.58 0.59
CA ASP A 260 -15.42 -2.68 -0.60
C ASP A 260 -15.47 -4.08 -1.23
N GLN A 261 -14.34 -4.79 -1.23
CA GLN A 261 -14.22 -6.14 -1.79
C GLN A 261 -13.31 -7.02 -0.93
N ALA A 262 -13.68 -8.29 -0.75
CA ALA A 262 -12.86 -9.29 -0.06
C ALA A 262 -12.60 -10.49 -0.98
N ARG A 263 -11.35 -10.96 -1.02
CA ARG A 263 -10.96 -12.18 -1.72
C ARG A 263 -10.24 -13.11 -0.75
N GLY A 264 -10.86 -14.26 -0.50
CA GLY A 264 -10.30 -15.35 0.33
C GLY A 264 -9.70 -16.49 -0.49
N ASN A 265 -9.12 -17.47 0.20
CA ASN A 265 -8.44 -18.66 -0.34
C ASN A 265 -7.28 -18.34 -1.29
N LEU A 266 -6.62 -17.19 -1.12
CA LEU A 266 -5.54 -16.77 -2.01
C LEU A 266 -4.19 -17.34 -1.56
N LEU A 267 -3.46 -17.93 -2.52
CA LEU A 267 -2.03 -18.17 -2.38
C LEU A 267 -1.23 -16.89 -2.71
N PRO A 268 0.07 -16.82 -2.37
CA PRO A 268 0.90 -15.65 -2.71
C PRO A 268 0.86 -15.26 -4.20
N GLU A 269 0.83 -16.24 -5.09
CA GLU A 269 0.71 -16.03 -6.55
C GLU A 269 -0.66 -15.46 -6.95
N ASP A 270 -1.72 -15.81 -6.23
CA ASP A 270 -3.07 -15.31 -6.51
C ASP A 270 -3.23 -13.87 -6.01
N LYS A 271 -2.57 -13.51 -4.89
CA LYS A 271 -2.48 -12.12 -4.43
C LYS A 271 -1.80 -11.24 -5.48
N LEU A 272 -0.73 -11.72 -6.10
CA LEU A 272 -0.05 -11.02 -7.19
C LEU A 272 -1.00 -10.74 -8.37
N LYS A 273 -1.70 -11.76 -8.86
CA LYS A 273 -2.67 -11.63 -9.96
C LYS A 273 -3.79 -10.65 -9.63
N ALA A 274 -4.31 -10.70 -8.40
CA ALA A 274 -5.35 -9.77 -7.95
C ALA A 274 -4.85 -8.31 -8.01
N VAL A 275 -3.61 -8.04 -7.56
CA VAL A 275 -3.01 -6.70 -7.66
C VAL A 275 -2.88 -6.25 -9.12
N GLU A 276 -2.50 -7.14 -10.04
CA GLU A 276 -2.44 -6.83 -11.48
C GLU A 276 -3.81 -6.49 -12.08
N GLU A 277 -4.85 -7.24 -11.71
CA GLU A 277 -6.23 -6.99 -12.14
C GLU A 277 -6.69 -5.59 -11.73
N PHE A 278 -6.53 -5.24 -10.44
CA PHE A 278 -6.89 -3.90 -9.96
C PHE A 278 -5.99 -2.80 -10.53
N GLY A 279 -4.74 -3.14 -10.87
CA GLY A 279 -3.81 -2.26 -11.56
C GLY A 279 -4.27 -1.84 -12.96
N ALA A 280 -5.09 -2.66 -13.63
CA ALA A 280 -5.70 -2.31 -14.91
C ALA A 280 -6.82 -1.27 -14.77
N GLU A 281 -7.49 -1.19 -13.61
CA GLU A 281 -8.56 -0.23 -13.33
C GLU A 281 -8.02 1.12 -12.82
N GLY A 282 -6.80 1.16 -12.29
CA GLY A 282 -6.18 2.38 -11.80
C GLY A 282 -4.94 2.15 -10.95
N MET A 283 -4.46 3.22 -10.32
CA MET A 283 -3.30 3.16 -9.42
C MET A 283 -3.65 2.30 -8.20
N VAL A 284 -2.96 1.16 -8.07
CA VAL A 284 -3.11 0.24 -6.94
C VAL A 284 -1.92 0.34 -5.99
N GLY A 285 -2.21 0.45 -4.70
CA GLY A 285 -1.24 0.27 -3.62
C GLY A 285 -1.49 -1.05 -2.89
N MET A 286 -0.45 -1.68 -2.36
CA MET A 286 -0.55 -2.90 -1.56
C MET A 286 0.01 -2.64 -0.17
N VAL A 287 -0.66 -3.13 0.87
CA VAL A 287 -0.20 -3.07 2.27
C VAL A 287 -0.01 -4.48 2.78
N GLY A 288 1.15 -4.76 3.37
CA GLY A 288 1.42 -6.06 3.98
C GLY A 288 2.59 -6.03 4.95
N ASP A 289 2.77 -7.15 5.66
CA ASP A 289 3.90 -7.42 6.55
C ASP A 289 5.15 -7.94 5.81
N GLY A 290 4.96 -8.33 4.54
CA GLY A 290 5.99 -8.66 3.56
C GLY A 290 6.65 -10.04 3.69
N ILE A 291 6.18 -10.92 4.58
CA ILE A 291 6.61 -12.34 4.55
C ILE A 291 5.90 -13.06 3.40
N ASN A 292 4.57 -12.98 3.36
CA ASN A 292 3.75 -13.64 2.34
C ASN A 292 3.40 -12.71 1.17
N ASP A 293 3.61 -11.40 1.36
CA ASP A 293 3.12 -10.37 0.45
C ASP A 293 4.23 -9.69 -0.37
N ALA A 294 5.50 -10.05 -0.17
CA ALA A 294 6.61 -9.42 -0.89
C ALA A 294 6.43 -9.39 -2.43
N PRO A 295 5.97 -10.48 -3.10
CA PRO A 295 5.72 -10.43 -4.54
C PRO A 295 4.60 -9.44 -4.93
N ALA A 296 3.51 -9.42 -4.15
CA ALA A 296 2.37 -8.53 -4.39
C ALA A 296 2.73 -7.06 -4.11
N LEU A 297 3.52 -6.80 -3.06
CA LEU A 297 4.06 -5.49 -2.72
C LEU A 297 4.96 -4.94 -3.83
N ALA A 298 5.86 -5.77 -4.37
CA ALA A 298 6.76 -5.37 -5.46
C ALA A 298 6.03 -5.11 -6.79
N ARG A 299 4.86 -5.72 -7.00
CA ARG A 299 4.07 -5.55 -8.23
C ARG A 299 3.10 -4.38 -8.18
N ALA A 300 2.68 -3.98 -6.98
CA ALA A 300 1.86 -2.80 -6.81
C ALA A 300 2.58 -1.55 -7.32
N HIS A 301 1.83 -0.52 -7.69
CA HIS A 301 2.44 0.74 -8.10
C HIS A 301 3.05 1.49 -6.91
N ILE A 302 2.51 1.25 -5.71
CA ILE A 302 3.03 1.74 -4.44
C ILE A 302 2.92 0.61 -3.40
N GLY A 303 4.04 0.04 -2.99
CA GLY A 303 4.11 -0.89 -1.87
C GLY A 303 4.21 -0.16 -0.53
N PHE A 304 3.32 -0.49 0.42
CA PHE A 304 3.33 -0.02 1.79
C PHE A 304 3.74 -1.16 2.74
N ALA A 305 4.90 -1.06 3.39
CA ALA A 305 5.31 -1.99 4.43
C ALA A 305 4.96 -1.43 5.82
N MET A 306 4.47 -2.31 6.70
CA MET A 306 4.25 -2.03 8.12
C MET A 306 5.56 -2.26 8.88
N GLY A 307 6.04 -1.29 9.66
CA GLY A 307 7.43 -1.25 10.14
C GLY A 307 7.69 -1.80 11.54
N ALA A 308 6.67 -2.09 12.36
CA ALA A 308 6.89 -2.76 13.65
C ALA A 308 6.70 -4.29 13.57
N MET A 309 5.91 -4.77 12.60
CA MET A 309 5.74 -6.20 12.30
C MET A 309 6.38 -6.66 10.99
N GLY A 310 6.82 -5.75 10.11
CA GLY A 310 7.38 -6.12 8.82
C GLY A 310 8.84 -6.58 8.92
N THR A 311 9.18 -7.60 8.14
CA THR A 311 10.56 -8.09 8.05
C THR A 311 11.47 -7.07 7.39
N ASP A 312 12.79 -7.15 7.64
CA ASP A 312 13.78 -6.30 6.96
C ASP A 312 13.61 -6.36 5.43
N THR A 313 13.24 -7.54 4.90
CA THR A 313 12.94 -7.76 3.48
C THR A 313 11.70 -6.99 3.01
N ALA A 314 10.67 -6.85 3.84
CA ALA A 314 9.45 -6.08 3.54
C ALA A 314 9.77 -4.58 3.44
N ILE A 315 10.54 -4.07 4.40
CA ILE A 315 10.99 -2.68 4.42
C ILE A 315 11.92 -2.39 3.25
N GLU A 316 12.79 -3.33 2.86
CA GLU A 316 13.64 -3.20 1.68
C GLU A 316 12.87 -3.25 0.35
N THR A 317 11.77 -4.01 0.28
CA THR A 317 10.97 -4.16 -0.94
C THR A 317 9.97 -3.01 -1.13
N ALA A 318 9.41 -2.45 -0.04
CA ALA A 318 8.35 -1.45 -0.13
C ALA A 318 8.86 -0.06 -0.54
N ASP A 319 8.04 0.68 -1.28
CA ASP A 319 8.32 2.06 -1.69
C ASP A 319 8.09 3.07 -0.56
N VAL A 320 7.12 2.75 0.30
CA VAL A 320 6.73 3.51 1.49
C VAL A 320 6.73 2.57 2.70
N ALA A 321 7.45 2.94 3.75
CA ALA A 321 7.48 2.21 5.01
C ALA A 321 6.80 3.04 6.11
N LEU A 322 5.87 2.42 6.84
CA LEU A 322 5.20 3.02 7.99
C LEU A 322 5.95 2.62 9.25
N MET A 323 6.47 3.57 10.05
CA MET A 323 7.32 3.23 11.19
C MET A 323 6.60 2.52 12.36
N ASP A 324 5.28 2.45 12.34
CA ASP A 324 4.45 1.73 13.30
C ASP A 324 3.29 1.05 12.56
N ASP A 325 2.55 0.18 13.26
CA ASP A 325 1.49 -0.63 12.65
C ASP A 325 0.14 0.11 12.54
N ASP A 326 0.17 1.44 12.33
CA ASP A 326 -1.03 2.27 12.22
C ASP A 326 -1.43 2.56 10.75
N LEU A 327 -2.49 1.88 10.30
CA LEU A 327 -3.06 2.08 8.96
C LEU A 327 -3.55 3.50 8.69
N ARG A 328 -3.84 4.31 9.72
CA ARG A 328 -4.29 5.72 9.56
C ARG A 328 -3.25 6.59 8.88
N LYS A 329 -1.99 6.15 8.83
CA LYS A 329 -0.91 6.83 8.10
C LYS A 329 -1.08 6.81 6.59
N ILE A 330 -1.73 5.80 6.02
CA ILE A 330 -1.95 5.72 4.56
C ILE A 330 -2.86 6.86 4.08
N PRO A 331 -4.04 7.13 4.69
CA PRO A 331 -4.80 8.32 4.35
C PRO A 331 -4.02 9.62 4.58
N THR A 332 -3.18 9.71 5.62
CA THR A 332 -2.28 10.86 5.84
C THR A 332 -1.28 11.03 4.69
N PHE A 333 -0.67 9.96 4.21
CA PHE A 333 0.19 9.94 3.03
C PHE A 333 -0.55 10.44 1.78
N VAL A 334 -1.77 9.95 1.51
CA VAL A 334 -2.58 10.40 0.35
C VAL A 334 -2.92 11.90 0.46
N ARG A 335 -3.29 12.38 1.65
CA ARG A 335 -3.54 13.82 1.90
C ARG A 335 -2.28 14.65 1.66
N LEU A 336 -1.13 14.19 2.13
CA LEU A 336 0.15 14.85 1.94
C LEU A 336 0.53 14.89 0.46
N SER A 337 0.38 13.78 -0.26
CA SER A 337 0.60 13.72 -1.71
C SER A 337 -0.27 14.73 -2.49
N ARG A 338 -1.57 14.82 -2.15
CA ARG A 338 -2.48 15.81 -2.73
C ARG A 338 -2.07 17.25 -2.41
N ALA A 339 -1.65 17.51 -1.16
CA ALA A 339 -1.16 18.82 -0.75
C ALA A 339 0.13 19.21 -1.50
N THR A 340 1.09 18.29 -1.61
CA THR A 340 2.34 18.48 -2.37
C THR A 340 2.05 18.84 -3.81
N ARG A 341 1.12 18.12 -4.47
CA ARG A 341 0.69 18.44 -5.83
C ARG A 341 0.05 19.82 -5.94
N SER A 342 -0.80 20.21 -4.99
CA SER A 342 -1.41 21.54 -4.98
C SER A 342 -0.37 22.64 -4.88
N VAL A 343 0.62 22.49 -4.01
CA VAL A 343 1.73 23.47 -3.85
C VAL A 343 2.58 23.51 -5.12
N LEU A 344 2.85 22.35 -5.73
CA LEU A 344 3.60 22.26 -6.97
C LEU A 344 2.88 22.99 -8.12
N ILE A 345 1.57 22.78 -8.28
CA ILE A 345 0.76 23.50 -9.29
C ILE A 345 0.77 25.01 -9.04
N GLN A 346 0.65 25.45 -7.78
CA GLN A 346 0.72 26.87 -7.43
C GLN A 346 2.07 27.47 -7.84
N ASN A 347 3.17 26.80 -7.49
CA ASN A 347 4.50 27.28 -7.83
C ASN A 347 4.76 27.32 -9.33
N ILE A 348 4.33 26.28 -10.06
CA ILE A 348 4.44 26.23 -11.52
C ILE A 348 3.63 27.38 -12.14
N SER A 349 2.40 27.58 -11.68
CA SER A 349 1.51 28.64 -12.18
C SER A 349 2.09 30.03 -11.90
N LEU A 350 2.66 30.24 -10.72
CA LEU A 350 3.32 31.48 -10.35
C LEU A 350 4.57 31.74 -11.21
N ALA A 351 5.45 30.75 -11.35
CA ALA A 351 6.69 30.88 -12.12
C ALA A 351 6.40 31.15 -13.60
N LEU A 352 5.45 30.43 -14.20
CA LEU A 352 5.07 30.63 -15.60
C LEU A 352 4.28 31.93 -15.80
N GLY A 353 3.42 32.32 -14.85
CA GLY A 353 2.66 33.56 -14.90
C GLY A 353 3.56 34.80 -14.91
N ILE A 354 4.53 34.86 -14.00
CA ILE A 354 5.52 35.96 -13.96
C ILE A 354 6.29 36.03 -15.28
N LYS A 355 6.73 34.89 -15.83
CA LYS A 355 7.43 34.85 -17.11
C LYS A 355 6.58 35.33 -18.28
N ALA A 356 5.32 34.93 -18.35
CA ALA A 356 4.40 35.38 -19.40
C ALA A 356 4.22 36.89 -19.37
N VAL A 357 4.04 37.49 -18.18
CA VAL A 357 3.93 38.94 -18.01
C VAL A 357 5.20 39.65 -18.50
N PHE A 358 6.38 39.17 -18.09
CA PHE A 358 7.66 39.76 -18.49
C PHE A 358 7.97 39.59 -19.98
N LEU A 359 7.56 38.47 -20.58
CA LEU A 359 7.67 38.25 -22.02
C LEU A 359 6.87 39.31 -22.80
N VAL A 360 5.62 39.54 -22.40
CA VAL A 360 4.75 40.56 -23.04
C VAL A 360 5.32 41.98 -22.83
N LEU A 361 5.78 42.31 -21.62
CA LEU A 361 6.40 43.61 -21.33
C LEU A 361 7.64 43.85 -22.19
N THR A 362 8.46 42.82 -22.40
CA THR A 362 9.66 42.90 -23.25
C THR A 362 9.30 43.09 -24.71
N MET A 363 8.24 42.42 -25.21
CA MET A 363 7.75 42.61 -26.58
C MET A 363 7.25 44.04 -26.85
N ILE A 364 6.63 44.69 -25.85
CA ILE A 364 6.16 46.08 -25.96
C ILE A 364 7.31 47.09 -25.76
N GLY A 365 8.52 46.63 -25.43
CA GLY A 365 9.71 47.46 -25.26
C GLY A 365 9.86 48.08 -23.87
N LEU A 366 9.02 47.69 -22.91
CA LEU A 366 9.06 48.16 -21.51
C LEU A 366 9.86 47.24 -20.59
N GLY A 367 10.13 46.01 -21.02
CA GLY A 367 10.88 45.01 -20.26
C GLY A 367 12.40 45.17 -20.43
N THR A 368 13.10 45.42 -19.33
CA THR A 368 14.58 45.40 -19.30
C THR A 368 15.09 44.05 -18.78
N MET A 369 16.32 43.68 -19.18
CA MET A 369 16.99 42.45 -18.70
C MET A 369 17.06 42.42 -17.16
N TRP A 370 17.38 43.55 -16.52
CA TRP A 370 17.48 43.64 -15.06
C TRP A 370 16.14 43.35 -14.36
N MET A 371 15.03 43.89 -14.86
CA MET A 371 13.70 43.64 -14.26
C MET A 371 13.31 42.17 -14.37
N ALA A 372 13.64 41.51 -15.49
CA ALA A 372 13.35 40.11 -15.69
C ALA A 372 14.19 39.21 -14.75
N VAL A 373 15.47 39.52 -14.56
CA VAL A 373 16.32 38.81 -13.59
C VAL A 373 15.80 38.99 -12.17
N PHE A 374 15.45 40.22 -11.78
CA PHE A 374 14.88 40.51 -10.46
C PHE A 374 13.58 39.73 -10.24
N ALA A 375 12.71 39.66 -11.24
CA ALA A 375 11.45 38.93 -11.17
C ALA A 375 11.65 37.41 -11.06
N ASP A 376 12.61 36.83 -11.77
CA ASP A 376 12.87 35.38 -11.72
C ASP A 376 13.50 34.97 -10.37
N VAL A 377 14.38 35.81 -9.80
CA VAL A 377 14.89 35.62 -8.44
C VAL A 377 13.79 35.78 -7.40
N GLY A 378 12.95 36.82 -7.52
CA GLY A 378 11.79 37.03 -6.65
C GLY A 378 10.81 35.86 -6.72
N ALA A 379 10.51 35.36 -7.92
CA ALA A 379 9.70 34.17 -8.14
C ALA A 379 10.33 32.95 -7.48
N SER A 380 11.65 32.78 -7.58
CA SER A 380 12.40 31.69 -6.93
C SER A 380 12.24 31.72 -5.41
N LEU A 381 12.32 32.88 -4.77
CA LEU A 381 12.08 33.02 -3.33
C LEU A 381 10.64 32.67 -2.94
N LEU A 382 9.65 33.11 -3.74
CA LEU A 382 8.25 32.82 -3.48
C LEU A 382 7.93 31.32 -3.60
N VAL A 383 8.42 30.65 -4.64
CA VAL A 383 8.17 29.20 -4.82
C VAL A 383 8.88 28.37 -3.74
N VAL A 384 10.08 28.78 -3.31
CA VAL A 384 10.79 28.14 -2.20
C VAL A 384 10.01 28.31 -0.90
N GLY A 385 9.59 29.54 -0.58
CA GLY A 385 8.80 29.82 0.62
C GLY A 385 7.47 29.06 0.64
N ASN A 386 6.78 28.98 -0.49
CA ASN A 386 5.54 28.21 -0.61
C ASN A 386 5.79 26.69 -0.53
N GLY A 387 6.90 26.18 -1.09
CA GLY A 387 7.31 24.78 -0.96
C GLY A 387 7.54 24.38 0.50
N LEU A 388 8.25 25.22 1.26
CA LEU A 388 8.53 25.01 2.68
C LEU A 388 7.28 24.99 3.57
N ARG A 389 6.14 25.54 3.10
CA ARG A 389 4.87 25.47 3.82
C ARG A 389 4.42 24.03 4.09
N LEU A 390 4.84 23.07 3.27
CA LEU A 390 4.55 21.65 3.48
C LEU A 390 5.14 21.11 4.77
N LEU A 391 6.26 21.66 5.28
CA LEU A 391 6.87 21.24 6.54
C LEU A 391 5.97 21.47 7.77
N ARG A 392 4.95 22.33 7.64
CA ARG A 392 3.99 22.64 8.71
C ARG A 392 2.73 21.78 8.66
N LYS A 393 2.56 20.99 7.60
CA LYS A 393 1.50 19.97 7.49
C LYS A 393 2.07 18.65 7.98
#